data_AF-A0A0T6AZP3-F1
#
_entry.id   AF-A0A0T6AZP3-F1
#
_cell.length_a   1.000
_cell.length_b   1.000
_cell.length_c   1.000
_cell.angle_alpha   90.00
_cell.angle_beta   90.00
_cell.angle_gamma   90.00
#
_symmetry.space_group_name_H-M   'P 1'
#
loop_
_entity.id
_entity.type
_entity.pdbx_description
1 polymer ?
#
loop_
_entity_poly.entity_id
_entity_poly.type
_entity_poly.pdbx_seq_one_letter_code
_entity_poly.pdbx_strand_id
1 'polypeptide(L)'
;MSHKLTPEIRLKRFLYLSREDSVFVSGNPEKHNYYKVEKLTCASDLLKDDFEKSKDFLTNLFVNAESDRILPRREALFFALACLITNENAKDNQRHFLYSLVLNMCRSNEDLFTFIKFLSKIKKPFSSGVTKIVSAYYLRQDPIDLVKCVLESNSYHGWTHKDLIKLIHCKTDNQAIEVIIKYILYGKKKAEEAVGDDPTALKAISYIQQMKEYKTSNDVQKVAEFIPALNIKHVWQIPPSLIKSQVVWAAIIPQLSLNDLIASLPKLYRMGFLKSGPIQTKIIDIFCNNEAIRASNLHPVEFYIGLKNFEKGGKPKDPHLIKYLESKEDVEAKILADPEYKKPNFAHQEPAKCTPVINALQRALSSSYGNLKPVNKRILVSIDASEKMNEPCLTTKNVTCLEAAVFITYSLFKANKIVTVVVFNGTNVTPVPLEKNITLAHFYKKVKEAKHSATIWSAPLEWAAEERKPFDVFILMGLRSNLVDLPKELREIDKPKEAFSSYMQKMNLPYVRLVVCSLSVHNTYFSDGATNILDICGFDKNVPNIIDTFCRNLF
;
A
#
# COMPACT_ATOMS: atom_id res chain seq x y z
N MET A 1 -15.29 1.78 32.51
CA MET A 1 -15.67 3.00 31.75
C MET A 1 -14.70 3.13 30.59
N SER A 2 -15.15 2.96 29.34
CA SER A 2 -14.24 3.20 28.21
C SER A 2 -13.92 4.70 28.18
N HIS A 3 -12.64 5.06 28.36
CA HIS A 3 -12.23 6.43 28.09
C HIS A 3 -12.52 6.68 26.62
N LYS A 4 -13.55 7.50 26.34
CA LYS A 4 -13.92 7.87 24.98
C LYS A 4 -12.69 8.54 24.35
N LEU A 5 -12.11 7.88 23.34
CA LEU A 5 -10.92 8.38 22.64
C LEU A 5 -11.18 9.80 22.13
N THR A 6 -10.18 10.67 22.29
CA THR A 6 -10.24 12.04 21.76
C THR A 6 -10.42 12.01 20.23
N PRO A 7 -11.22 12.92 19.64
CA PRO A 7 -11.44 12.98 18.19
C PRO A 7 -10.16 13.00 17.36
N GLU A 8 -9.10 13.61 17.89
CA GLU A 8 -7.76 13.71 17.30
C GLU A 8 -7.09 12.33 17.11
N ILE A 9 -7.15 11.48 18.14
CA ILE A 9 -6.61 10.10 18.10
C ILE A 9 -7.44 9.26 17.13
N ARG A 10 -8.76 9.44 17.12
CA ARG A 10 -9.65 8.72 16.19
C ARG A 10 -9.36 9.10 14.74
N LEU A 11 -9.12 10.37 14.44
CA LEU A 11 -8.72 10.80 13.10
C LEU A 11 -7.33 10.26 12.73
N LYS A 12 -6.36 10.30 13.64
CA LYS A 12 -5.04 9.68 13.42
C LYS A 12 -5.19 8.19 13.04
N ARG A 13 -5.91 7.42 13.86
CA ARG A 13 -6.22 6.02 13.56
C ARG A 13 -6.88 5.86 12.20
N PHE A 14 -7.84 6.71 11.86
CA PHE A 14 -8.48 6.66 10.56
C PHE A 14 -7.50 6.86 9.40
N LEU A 15 -6.56 7.81 9.51
CA LEU A 15 -5.57 8.05 8.45
C LEU A 15 -4.60 6.87 8.27
N TYR A 16 -4.18 6.22 9.35
CA TYR A 16 -3.25 5.08 9.28
C TYR A 16 -3.95 3.74 8.98
N LEU A 17 -5.14 3.52 9.53
CA LEU A 17 -5.83 2.23 9.54
C LEU A 17 -7.04 2.18 8.58
N SER A 18 -7.48 3.33 8.07
CA SER A 18 -8.76 3.52 7.38
C SER A 18 -9.99 3.27 8.26
N ARG A 19 -9.81 3.21 9.59
CA ARG A 19 -10.84 2.98 10.60
C ARG A 19 -10.50 3.74 11.89
N GLU A 20 -11.51 4.09 12.69
CA GLU A 20 -11.29 4.77 13.99
C GLU A 20 -10.92 3.81 15.13
N ASP A 21 -11.23 2.52 14.98
CA ASP A 21 -10.81 1.47 15.90
C ASP A 21 -9.38 0.99 15.59
N SER A 22 -8.76 0.31 16.55
CA SER A 22 -7.36 -0.11 16.47
C SER A 22 -7.19 -1.41 15.68
N VAL A 23 -7.76 -1.46 14.48
CA VAL A 23 -7.74 -2.64 13.59
C VAL A 23 -7.30 -2.22 12.19
N PHE A 24 -6.18 -2.78 11.72
CA PHE A 24 -5.77 -2.70 10.32
C PHE A 24 -6.20 -3.94 9.56
N VAL A 25 -6.78 -3.75 8.37
CA VAL A 25 -7.04 -4.84 7.42
C VAL A 25 -6.28 -4.58 6.13
N SER A 26 -5.43 -5.53 5.76
CA SER A 26 -4.65 -5.52 4.52
C SER A 26 -5.56 -5.52 3.27
N GLY A 27 -5.05 -4.97 2.16
CA GLY A 27 -5.79 -4.86 0.91
C GLY A 27 -6.46 -3.51 0.67
N ASN A 28 -7.56 -3.52 -0.09
CA ASN A 28 -8.27 -2.31 -0.47
C ASN A 28 -9.46 -2.04 0.49
N PRO A 29 -9.45 -0.94 1.26
CA PRO A 29 -10.50 -0.62 2.23
C PRO A 29 -11.87 -0.33 1.59
N GLU A 30 -11.94 0.01 0.28
CA GLU A 30 -13.21 0.15 -0.43
C GLU A 30 -13.99 -1.16 -0.52
N LYS A 31 -13.29 -2.31 -0.64
CA LYS A 31 -13.93 -3.63 -0.65
C LYS A 31 -14.62 -3.97 0.67
N HIS A 32 -14.19 -3.33 1.76
CA HIS A 32 -14.76 -3.49 3.10
C HIS A 32 -15.71 -2.36 3.50
N ASN A 33 -16.06 -1.46 2.57
CA ASN A 33 -16.97 -0.34 2.82
C ASN A 33 -16.52 0.60 3.95
N TYR A 34 -15.20 0.78 4.14
CA TYR A 34 -14.68 1.64 5.21
C TYR A 34 -14.84 3.14 4.91
N TYR A 35 -14.84 3.52 3.63
CA TYR A 35 -15.06 4.90 3.19
C TYR A 35 -16.55 5.23 3.07
N LYS A 36 -17.26 5.23 4.20
CA LYS A 36 -18.65 5.69 4.36
C LYS A 36 -18.71 6.77 5.42
N VAL A 37 -19.52 7.81 5.22
CA VAL A 37 -19.60 8.97 6.13
C VAL A 37 -19.93 8.53 7.56
N GLU A 38 -20.83 7.57 7.71
CA GLU A 38 -21.23 6.95 8.98
C GLU A 38 -20.07 6.31 9.76
N LYS A 39 -18.96 5.96 9.10
CA LYS A 39 -17.79 5.33 9.72
C LYS A 39 -16.78 6.33 10.25
N LEU A 40 -16.83 7.60 9.82
CA LEU A 40 -15.98 8.67 10.31
C LEU A 40 -16.80 9.60 11.23
N THR A 41 -17.06 9.11 12.42
CA THR A 41 -17.87 9.82 13.41
C THR A 41 -17.10 10.92 14.13
N CYS A 42 -15.76 10.92 14.10
CA CYS A 42 -14.94 11.98 14.71
C CYS A 42 -15.01 13.32 13.95
N ALA A 43 -15.46 13.32 12.69
CA ALA A 43 -15.53 14.52 11.86
C ALA A 43 -16.47 15.59 12.44
N SER A 44 -17.60 15.19 13.04
CA SER A 44 -18.54 16.13 13.67
C SER A 44 -18.02 16.66 15.01
N ASP A 45 -17.22 15.86 15.73
CA ASP A 45 -16.63 16.24 17.00
C ASP A 45 -15.49 17.26 16.82
N LEU A 46 -14.68 17.12 15.77
CA LEU A 46 -13.55 18.02 15.47
C LEU A 46 -13.96 19.44 15.06
N LEU A 47 -15.19 19.62 14.56
CA LEU A 47 -15.69 20.89 14.04
C LEU A 47 -16.42 21.74 15.10
N LYS A 48 -16.54 21.25 16.34
CA LYS A 48 -17.12 21.98 17.49
C LYS A 48 -16.22 23.14 17.95
N ASP A 49 -16.71 23.95 18.89
CA ASP A 49 -16.31 25.35 19.11
C ASP A 49 -14.81 25.66 19.38
N ASP A 50 -13.95 24.67 19.69
CA ASP A 50 -12.49 24.85 19.81
C ASP A 50 -11.75 24.58 18.48
N PHE A 51 -12.10 25.34 17.44
CA PHE A 51 -11.58 25.08 16.09
C PHE A 51 -10.10 25.47 15.91
N GLU A 52 -9.58 26.48 16.61
CA GLU A 52 -8.17 26.87 16.45
C GLU A 52 -7.23 25.74 16.91
N LYS A 53 -7.54 25.06 18.01
CA LYS A 53 -6.81 23.86 18.43
C LYS A 53 -6.92 22.73 17.41
N SER A 54 -8.12 22.48 16.89
CA SER A 54 -8.34 21.49 15.82
C SER A 54 -7.57 21.84 14.54
N LYS A 55 -7.46 23.11 14.18
CA LYS A 55 -6.79 23.60 12.98
C LYS A 55 -5.27 23.43 13.07
N ASP A 56 -4.66 23.76 14.21
CA ASP A 56 -3.24 23.49 14.44
C ASP A 56 -2.96 21.98 14.41
N PHE A 57 -3.84 21.19 15.03
CA PHE A 57 -3.76 19.74 14.98
C PHE A 57 -3.86 19.19 13.55
N LEU A 58 -4.84 19.63 12.75
CA LEU A 58 -5.02 19.18 11.37
C LEU A 58 -3.83 19.59 10.50
N THR A 59 -3.34 20.82 10.64
CA THR A 59 -2.16 21.30 9.90
C THR A 59 -0.96 20.41 10.20
N ASN A 60 -0.64 20.22 11.48
CA ASN A 60 0.49 19.39 11.90
C ASN A 60 0.31 17.93 11.47
N LEU A 61 -0.89 17.37 11.62
CA LEU A 61 -1.19 16.01 11.25
C LEU A 61 -0.95 15.78 9.76
N PHE A 62 -1.52 16.62 8.91
CA PHE A 62 -1.45 16.45 7.47
C PHE A 62 -0.08 16.80 6.90
N VAL A 63 0.57 17.86 7.40
CA VAL A 63 1.94 18.22 6.99
C VAL A 63 2.93 17.12 7.39
N ASN A 64 2.89 16.62 8.63
CA ASN A 64 3.79 15.55 9.07
C ASN A 64 3.54 14.25 8.30
N ALA A 65 2.27 13.91 8.10
CA ALA A 65 1.87 12.74 7.34
C ALA A 65 2.37 12.80 5.88
N GLU A 66 2.47 14.00 5.32
CA GLU A 66 2.96 14.26 3.97
C GLU A 66 4.48 14.15 3.86
N SER A 67 5.20 14.82 4.78
CA SER A 67 6.66 14.89 4.80
C SER A 67 7.29 13.52 5.01
N ASP A 68 6.74 12.73 5.91
CA ASP A 68 7.34 11.45 6.24
C ASP A 68 7.02 10.35 5.21
N ARG A 69 6.05 10.58 4.31
CA ARG A 69 5.50 9.58 3.35
C ARG A 69 5.08 8.27 4.03
N ILE A 70 4.71 8.36 5.30
CA ILE A 70 4.39 7.21 6.14
C ILE A 70 2.94 6.77 5.93
N LEU A 71 2.04 7.63 5.44
CA LEU A 71 0.64 7.25 5.29
C LEU A 71 0.49 6.00 4.40
N PRO A 72 -0.11 4.91 4.91
CA PRO A 72 -0.33 3.70 4.14
C PRO A 72 -1.19 3.94 2.89
N ARG A 73 -2.19 4.80 3.01
CA ARG A 73 -3.21 5.05 1.97
C ARG A 73 -3.56 6.53 1.91
N ARG A 74 -3.15 7.21 0.84
CA ARG A 74 -3.51 8.63 0.59
C ARG A 74 -5.02 8.83 0.39
N GLU A 75 -5.73 7.81 -0.05
CA GLU A 75 -7.19 7.87 -0.24
C GLU A 75 -7.93 8.19 1.07
N ALA A 76 -7.44 7.66 2.21
CA ALA A 76 -8.05 7.91 3.52
C ALA A 76 -8.00 9.39 3.90
N LEU A 77 -6.94 10.10 3.48
CA LEU A 77 -6.78 11.53 3.69
C LEU A 77 -7.84 12.33 2.93
N PHE A 78 -7.98 12.08 1.62
CA PHE A 78 -8.96 12.79 0.81
C PHE A 78 -10.39 12.45 1.19
N PHE A 79 -10.65 11.23 1.63
CA PHE A 79 -11.95 10.85 2.19
C PHE A 79 -12.25 11.63 3.48
N ALA A 80 -11.29 11.70 4.42
CA ALA A 80 -11.48 12.44 5.67
C ALA A 80 -11.72 13.93 5.42
N LEU A 81 -10.98 14.55 4.50
CA LEU A 81 -11.18 15.95 4.11
C LEU A 81 -12.54 16.17 3.44
N ALA A 82 -12.96 15.25 2.57
CA ALA A 82 -14.28 15.32 1.95
C ALA A 82 -15.38 15.29 3.02
N CYS A 83 -15.31 14.38 3.99
CA CYS A 83 -16.25 14.31 5.11
C CYS A 83 -16.28 15.59 5.96
N LEU A 84 -15.12 16.16 6.31
CA LEU A 84 -15.02 17.39 7.09
C LEU A 84 -15.65 18.59 6.36
N ILE A 85 -15.38 18.73 5.05
CA ILE A 85 -15.91 19.82 4.22
C ILE A 85 -17.44 19.74 4.09
N THR A 86 -17.97 18.53 3.88
CA THR A 86 -19.41 18.31 3.64
C THR A 86 -20.24 18.32 4.91
N ASN A 87 -19.61 18.34 6.09
CA ASN A 87 -20.30 18.32 7.37
C ASN A 87 -21.19 19.57 7.55
N GLU A 88 -22.38 19.38 8.08
CA GLU A 88 -23.35 20.45 8.35
C GLU A 88 -22.84 21.43 9.40
N ASN A 89 -22.08 20.94 10.39
CA ASN A 89 -21.52 21.73 11.48
C ASN A 89 -20.33 22.62 11.04
N ALA A 90 -19.81 22.45 9.82
CA ALA A 90 -18.65 23.21 9.35
C ALA A 90 -19.02 24.69 9.11
N LYS A 91 -18.34 25.60 9.79
CA LYS A 91 -18.44 27.06 9.54
C LYS A 91 -17.65 27.43 8.27
N ASP A 92 -17.99 28.55 7.63
CA ASP A 92 -17.38 28.91 6.34
C ASP A 92 -15.87 29.21 6.41
N ASN A 93 -15.41 29.79 7.52
CA ASN A 93 -13.98 29.96 7.80
C ASN A 93 -13.24 28.62 7.89
N GLN A 94 -13.84 27.61 8.53
CA GLN A 94 -13.30 26.26 8.63
C GLN A 94 -13.22 25.60 7.25
N ARG A 95 -14.28 25.75 6.43
CA ARG A 95 -14.29 25.24 5.05
C ARG A 95 -13.17 25.86 4.23
N HIS A 96 -12.94 27.17 4.32
CA HIS A 96 -11.86 27.85 3.60
C HIS A 96 -10.48 27.30 3.97
N PHE A 97 -10.23 27.04 5.25
CA PHE A 97 -9.00 26.39 5.71
C PHE A 97 -8.87 24.95 5.18
N LEU A 98 -9.93 24.14 5.24
CA LEU A 98 -9.90 22.76 4.71
C LEU A 98 -9.63 22.75 3.20
N TYR A 99 -10.15 23.74 2.47
CA TYR A 99 -9.92 23.91 1.04
C TYR A 99 -8.47 24.22 0.69
N SER A 100 -7.80 25.09 1.45
CA SER A 100 -6.37 25.36 1.24
C SER A 100 -5.52 24.12 1.56
N LEU A 101 -5.93 23.35 2.57
CA LEU A 101 -5.27 22.09 2.92
C LEU A 101 -5.39 21.05 1.79
N VAL A 102 -6.58 20.87 1.18
CA VAL A 102 -6.73 19.99 0.01
C VAL A 102 -5.77 20.39 -1.12
N LEU A 103 -5.68 21.68 -1.44
CA LEU A 103 -4.75 22.17 -2.46
C LEU A 103 -3.30 21.84 -2.13
N ASN A 104 -2.86 22.08 -0.90
CA ASN A 104 -1.47 21.82 -0.51
C ASN A 104 -1.12 20.32 -0.55
N MET A 105 -2.12 19.45 -0.32
CA MET A 105 -1.92 18.01 -0.26
C MET A 105 -1.99 17.30 -1.61
N CYS A 106 -2.63 17.88 -2.64
CA CYS A 106 -2.69 17.27 -3.97
C CYS A 106 -1.33 17.34 -4.69
N ARG A 107 -0.68 16.20 -4.88
CA ARG A 107 0.59 16.05 -5.64
C ARG A 107 0.39 15.70 -7.10
N SER A 108 -0.68 14.97 -7.40
CA SER A 108 -0.96 14.41 -8.73
C SER A 108 -2.42 14.64 -9.10
N ASN A 109 -2.73 14.43 -10.38
CA ASN A 109 -4.12 14.45 -10.84
C ASN A 109 -4.94 13.35 -10.14
N GLU A 110 -4.37 12.17 -9.92
CA GLU A 110 -5.03 11.07 -9.21
C GLU A 110 -5.51 11.48 -7.80
N ASP A 111 -4.69 12.24 -7.05
CA ASP A 111 -5.07 12.79 -5.73
C ASP A 111 -6.33 13.67 -5.84
N LEU A 112 -6.33 14.63 -6.78
CA LEU A 112 -7.49 15.51 -7.01
C LEU A 112 -8.73 14.69 -7.38
N PHE A 113 -8.61 13.74 -8.31
CA PHE A 113 -9.74 12.91 -8.73
C PHE A 113 -10.23 11.99 -7.62
N THR A 114 -9.35 11.53 -6.73
CA THR A 114 -9.70 10.76 -5.54
C THR A 114 -10.56 11.61 -4.60
N PHE A 115 -10.17 12.85 -4.36
CA PHE A 115 -10.98 13.81 -3.60
C PHE A 115 -12.35 14.06 -4.23
N ILE A 116 -12.42 14.31 -5.55
CA ILE A 116 -13.69 14.50 -6.25
C ILE A 116 -14.55 13.24 -6.23
N LYS A 117 -13.96 12.05 -6.39
CA LYS A 117 -14.65 10.77 -6.26
C LYS A 117 -15.37 10.68 -4.92
N PHE A 118 -14.68 10.94 -3.81
CA PHE A 118 -15.29 10.87 -2.48
C PHE A 118 -16.33 11.95 -2.26
N LEU A 119 -16.05 13.21 -2.60
CA LEU A 119 -17.05 14.29 -2.52
C LEU A 119 -18.32 13.94 -3.30
N SER A 120 -18.17 13.39 -4.51
CA SER A 120 -19.30 13.02 -5.37
C SER A 120 -20.17 11.90 -4.81
N LYS A 121 -19.61 11.03 -3.96
CA LYS A 121 -20.35 9.98 -3.24
C LYS A 121 -21.09 10.54 -2.03
N ILE A 122 -20.59 11.62 -1.43
CA ILE A 122 -21.14 12.20 -0.20
C ILE A 122 -22.23 13.24 -0.52
N LYS A 123 -21.93 14.22 -1.37
CA LYS A 123 -22.83 15.34 -1.65
C LYS A 123 -22.76 15.79 -3.11
N LYS A 124 -23.93 15.83 -3.76
CA LYS A 124 -24.18 16.50 -5.05
C LYS A 124 -25.44 17.38 -4.91
N PRO A 125 -25.50 18.59 -5.51
CA PRO A 125 -24.49 19.24 -6.35
C PRO A 125 -23.27 19.76 -5.57
N PHE A 126 -22.17 20.02 -6.26
CA PHE A 126 -20.96 20.58 -5.64
C PHE A 126 -21.14 22.05 -5.25
N SER A 127 -20.51 22.45 -4.15
CA SER A 127 -20.54 23.84 -3.69
C SER A 127 -19.65 24.73 -4.54
N SER A 128 -19.92 26.04 -4.53
CA SER A 128 -19.07 27.04 -5.19
C SER A 128 -17.64 27.08 -4.62
N GLY A 129 -17.43 26.63 -3.38
CA GLY A 129 -16.11 26.48 -2.79
C GLY A 129 -15.29 25.38 -3.46
N VAL A 130 -15.92 24.22 -3.72
CA VAL A 130 -15.27 23.09 -4.41
C VAL A 130 -14.89 23.48 -5.83
N THR A 131 -15.76 24.19 -6.56
CA THR A 131 -15.44 24.63 -7.93
C THR A 131 -14.26 25.61 -7.96
N LYS A 132 -14.17 26.53 -6.97
CA LYS A 132 -13.02 27.44 -6.82
C LYS A 132 -11.71 26.70 -6.58
N ILE A 133 -11.70 25.66 -5.74
CA ILE A 133 -10.50 24.86 -5.47
C ILE A 133 -10.04 24.10 -6.70
N VAL A 134 -10.97 23.45 -7.40
CA VAL A 134 -10.63 22.70 -8.61
C VAL A 134 -10.06 23.66 -9.65
N SER A 135 -10.64 24.86 -9.78
CA SER A 135 -10.08 25.93 -10.63
C SER A 135 -8.67 26.33 -10.19
N ALA A 136 -8.45 26.63 -8.90
CA ALA A 136 -7.15 27.00 -8.36
C ALA A 136 -6.08 25.90 -8.56
N TYR A 137 -6.47 24.62 -8.50
CA TYR A 137 -5.55 23.50 -8.74
C TYR A 137 -4.99 23.49 -10.17
N TYR A 138 -5.82 23.79 -11.18
CA TYR A 138 -5.37 23.87 -12.57
C TYR A 138 -4.58 25.15 -12.84
N LEU A 139 -5.05 26.29 -12.32
CA LEU A 139 -4.46 27.60 -12.60
C LEU A 139 -3.08 27.82 -11.96
N ARG A 140 -2.78 27.14 -10.84
CA ARG A 140 -1.49 27.27 -10.15
C ARG A 140 -0.34 26.46 -10.75
N GLN A 141 -0.63 25.57 -11.71
CA GLN A 141 0.37 24.68 -12.28
C GLN A 141 1.14 25.37 -13.40
N ASP A 142 2.39 24.95 -13.59
CA ASP A 142 3.13 25.30 -14.79
C ASP A 142 2.43 24.72 -16.04
N PRO A 143 2.25 25.49 -17.13
CA PRO A 143 1.54 25.02 -18.31
C PRO A 143 2.11 23.74 -18.92
N ILE A 144 3.45 23.58 -18.93
CA ILE A 144 4.09 22.41 -19.54
C ILE A 144 3.83 21.16 -18.68
N ASP A 145 3.96 21.28 -17.36
CA ASP A 145 3.69 20.17 -16.45
C ASP A 145 2.21 19.80 -16.42
N LEU A 146 1.31 20.79 -16.52
CA LEU A 146 -0.12 20.55 -16.66
C LEU A 146 -0.42 19.71 -17.91
N VAL A 147 0.17 20.03 -19.07
CA VAL A 147 -0.01 19.23 -20.29
C VAL A 147 0.48 17.79 -20.10
N LYS A 148 1.67 17.61 -19.51
CA LYS A 148 2.21 16.27 -19.24
C LYS A 148 1.24 15.46 -18.37
N CYS A 149 0.76 16.04 -17.27
CA CYS A 149 -0.14 15.36 -16.34
C CYS A 149 -1.52 15.06 -16.94
N VAL A 150 -2.06 15.94 -17.80
CA VAL A 150 -3.33 15.70 -18.51
C VAL A 150 -3.19 14.58 -19.55
N LEU A 151 -2.06 14.50 -20.26
CA LEU A 151 -1.84 13.50 -21.30
C LEU A 151 -1.36 12.15 -20.79
N GLU A 152 -0.80 12.12 -19.57
CA GLU A 152 -0.48 10.91 -18.82
C GLU A 152 -1.75 10.06 -18.67
N SER A 153 -2.80 10.62 -18.07
CA SER A 153 -4.09 9.96 -17.90
C SER A 153 -5.24 10.94 -18.09
N ASN A 154 -6.16 10.63 -19.01
CA ASN A 154 -7.30 11.49 -19.29
C ASN A 154 -8.41 11.42 -18.22
N SER A 155 -8.45 10.33 -17.44
CA SER A 155 -9.51 10.05 -16.48
C SER A 155 -9.04 9.23 -15.30
N TYR A 156 -9.67 9.45 -14.16
CA TYR A 156 -9.46 8.69 -12.94
C TYR A 156 -10.80 8.51 -12.22
N HIS A 157 -11.01 7.34 -11.63
CA HIS A 157 -12.21 7.02 -10.84
C HIS A 157 -13.56 7.37 -11.51
N GLY A 158 -13.64 7.27 -12.84
CA GLY A 158 -14.85 7.57 -13.62
C GLY A 158 -15.06 9.05 -13.96
N TRP A 159 -14.14 9.94 -13.55
CA TRP A 159 -14.16 11.36 -13.89
C TRP A 159 -13.09 11.69 -14.90
N THR A 160 -13.39 12.55 -15.87
CA THR A 160 -12.41 13.06 -16.85
C THR A 160 -12.00 14.50 -16.52
N HIS A 161 -10.83 14.92 -17.02
CA HIS A 161 -10.45 16.34 -16.98
C HIS A 161 -11.50 17.24 -17.64
N LYS A 162 -12.15 16.75 -18.70
CA LYS A 162 -13.24 17.45 -19.40
C LYS A 162 -14.45 17.68 -18.50
N ASP A 163 -14.81 16.71 -17.67
CA ASP A 163 -15.94 16.84 -16.73
C ASP A 163 -15.63 17.88 -15.65
N LEU A 164 -14.41 17.86 -15.11
CA LEU A 164 -13.98 18.84 -14.10
C LEU A 164 -13.94 20.26 -14.68
N ILE A 165 -13.39 20.44 -15.88
CA ILE A 165 -13.31 21.77 -16.52
C ILE A 165 -14.70 22.32 -16.85
N LYS A 166 -15.63 21.47 -17.31
CA LYS A 166 -17.02 21.86 -17.53
C LYS A 166 -17.70 22.29 -16.23
N LEU A 167 -17.43 21.59 -15.14
CA LEU A 167 -18.01 21.90 -13.83
C LEU A 167 -17.54 23.27 -13.29
N ILE A 168 -16.25 23.60 -13.47
CA ILE A 168 -15.69 24.84 -12.90
C ILE A 168 -15.93 26.08 -13.77
N HIS A 169 -16.33 25.93 -15.03
CA HIS A 169 -16.40 27.03 -16.00
C HIS A 169 -15.12 27.89 -16.01
N CYS A 170 -13.95 27.22 -16.08
CA CYS A 170 -12.65 27.85 -15.87
C CYS A 170 -12.43 29.01 -16.83
N LYS A 171 -12.10 30.19 -16.28
CA LYS A 171 -11.58 31.33 -17.02
C LYS A 171 -10.14 31.57 -16.58
N THR A 172 -9.26 31.89 -17.51
CA THR A 172 -7.85 32.14 -17.24
C THR A 172 -7.36 33.30 -18.10
N ASP A 173 -6.46 34.10 -17.54
CA ASP A 173 -5.77 35.16 -18.27
C ASP A 173 -4.49 34.64 -18.94
N ASN A 174 -4.05 33.43 -18.61
CA ASN A 174 -2.86 32.80 -19.17
C ASN A 174 -3.21 32.06 -20.48
N GLN A 175 -2.68 32.56 -21.59
CA GLN A 175 -2.91 32.01 -22.93
C GLN A 175 -2.50 30.54 -23.06
N ALA A 176 -1.37 30.13 -22.48
CA ALA A 176 -0.93 28.74 -22.54
C ALA A 176 -1.91 27.79 -21.81
N ILE A 177 -2.41 28.18 -20.64
CA ILE A 177 -3.42 27.40 -19.91
C ILE A 177 -4.74 27.37 -20.68
N GLU A 178 -5.12 28.48 -21.32
CA GLU A 178 -6.33 28.56 -22.16
C GLU A 178 -6.29 27.57 -23.32
N VAL A 179 -5.14 27.45 -24.01
CA VAL A 179 -4.91 26.47 -25.09
C VAL A 179 -5.10 25.04 -24.57
N ILE A 180 -4.58 24.73 -23.38
CA ILE A 180 -4.71 23.40 -22.75
C ILE A 180 -6.16 23.10 -22.38
N ILE A 181 -6.87 24.08 -21.81
CA ILE A 181 -8.29 23.96 -21.48
C ILE A 181 -9.12 23.72 -22.76
N LYS A 182 -8.85 24.48 -23.83
CA LYS A 182 -9.50 24.29 -25.14
C LYS A 182 -9.20 22.91 -25.73
N TYR A 183 -7.97 22.42 -25.58
CA TYR A 183 -7.59 21.06 -25.97
C TYR A 183 -8.44 20.00 -25.22
N ILE A 184 -8.59 20.14 -23.90
CA ILE A 184 -9.37 19.19 -23.09
C ILE A 184 -10.86 19.20 -23.47
N LEU A 185 -11.42 20.38 -23.73
CA LEU A 185 -12.84 20.53 -24.05
C LEU A 185 -13.18 20.08 -25.48
N TYR A 186 -12.40 20.52 -26.46
CA TYR A 186 -12.73 20.48 -27.88
C TYR A 186 -11.72 19.72 -28.75
N GLY A 187 -10.56 19.35 -28.21
CA GLY A 187 -9.51 18.63 -28.92
C GLY A 187 -8.52 19.54 -29.65
N LYS A 188 -7.62 18.91 -30.42
CA LYS A 188 -6.40 19.52 -31.00
C LYS A 188 -6.69 20.68 -31.95
N LYS A 189 -7.66 20.54 -32.87
CA LYS A 189 -7.95 21.57 -33.90
C LYS A 189 -8.22 22.95 -33.29
N LYS A 190 -9.12 23.01 -32.30
CA LYS A 190 -9.43 24.27 -31.61
C LYS A 190 -8.33 24.76 -30.66
N ALA A 191 -7.44 23.87 -30.22
CA ALA A 191 -6.28 24.25 -29.44
C ALA A 191 -5.25 24.95 -30.32
N GLU A 192 -5.02 24.46 -31.55
CA GLU A 192 -4.13 25.06 -32.55
C GLU A 192 -4.62 26.42 -33.03
N GLU A 193 -5.94 26.61 -33.19
CA GLU A 193 -6.54 27.90 -33.52
C GLU A 193 -6.40 28.95 -32.41
N ALA A 194 -6.21 28.51 -31.16
CA ALA A 194 -6.06 29.39 -30.00
C ALA A 194 -4.59 29.72 -29.69
N VAL A 195 -3.66 29.28 -30.54
CA VAL A 195 -2.24 29.57 -30.40
C VAL A 195 -2.01 31.01 -30.83
N GLY A 196 -1.85 31.89 -29.84
CA GLY A 196 -1.19 33.17 -30.07
C GLY A 196 0.32 33.02 -30.25
N ASP A 197 1.07 34.11 -30.09
CA ASP A 197 2.53 34.13 -30.23
C ASP A 197 3.30 33.65 -28.99
N ASP A 198 2.65 33.00 -28.02
CA ASP A 198 3.29 32.54 -26.79
C ASP A 198 4.20 31.30 -27.03
N PRO A 199 5.52 31.39 -26.78
CA PRO A 199 6.43 30.26 -26.93
C PRO A 199 6.08 29.07 -26.02
N THR A 200 5.40 29.29 -24.89
CA THR A 200 4.98 28.23 -23.97
C THR A 200 3.80 27.45 -24.52
N ALA A 201 2.84 28.16 -25.14
CA ALA A 201 1.70 27.54 -25.82
C ALA A 201 2.14 26.68 -27.02
N LEU A 202 3.15 27.14 -27.77
CA LEU A 202 3.76 26.38 -28.87
C LEU A 202 4.38 25.06 -28.37
N LYS A 203 5.16 25.11 -27.28
CA LYS A 203 5.74 23.91 -26.64
C LYS A 203 4.68 22.94 -26.14
N ALA A 204 3.60 23.45 -25.55
CA ALA A 204 2.48 22.63 -25.08
C ALA A 204 1.83 21.86 -26.24
N ILE A 205 1.62 22.50 -27.39
CA ILE A 205 1.06 21.84 -28.57
C ILE A 205 2.02 20.89 -29.23
N SER A 206 3.30 21.24 -29.37
CA SER A 206 4.29 20.31 -29.91
C SER A 206 4.35 19.03 -29.08
N TYR A 207 4.24 19.14 -27.75
CA TYR A 207 4.15 17.99 -26.87
C TYR A 207 2.86 17.18 -27.08
N ILE A 208 1.70 17.84 -27.20
CA ILE A 208 0.42 17.19 -27.55
C ILE A 208 0.52 16.43 -28.87
N GLN A 209 1.20 17.00 -29.87
CA GLN A 209 1.41 16.39 -31.18
C GLN A 209 2.26 15.13 -31.07
N GLN A 210 3.42 15.21 -30.41
CA GLN A 210 4.31 14.06 -30.19
C GLN A 210 3.63 12.95 -29.40
N MET A 211 2.87 13.28 -28.34
CA MET A 211 2.13 12.28 -27.55
C MET A 211 1.03 11.59 -28.36
N LYS A 212 0.37 12.29 -29.28
CA LYS A 212 -0.61 11.66 -30.19
C LYS A 212 0.08 10.76 -31.20
N GLU A 213 1.17 11.22 -31.80
CA GLU A 213 1.98 10.41 -32.70
C GLU A 213 2.47 9.14 -32.01
N TYR A 214 2.95 9.25 -30.76
CA TYR A 214 3.34 8.11 -29.93
C TYR A 214 2.19 7.10 -29.74
N LYS A 215 0.97 7.57 -29.45
CA LYS A 215 -0.20 6.69 -29.23
C LYS A 215 -0.74 6.05 -30.51
N THR A 216 -0.54 6.68 -31.68
CA THR A 216 -1.07 6.21 -32.97
C THR A 216 -0.03 5.46 -33.81
N SER A 217 1.26 5.69 -33.59
CA SER A 217 2.33 5.07 -34.37
C SER A 217 2.42 3.56 -34.13
N ASN A 218 2.61 2.82 -35.22
CA ASN A 218 2.94 1.39 -35.20
C ASN A 218 4.43 1.12 -35.45
N ASP A 219 5.23 2.17 -35.62
CA ASP A 219 6.67 2.05 -35.85
C ASP A 219 7.42 1.84 -34.53
N VAL A 220 8.06 0.68 -34.42
CA VAL A 220 8.78 0.23 -33.22
C VAL A 220 9.95 1.15 -32.86
N GLN A 221 10.69 1.66 -33.85
CA GLN A 221 11.91 2.45 -33.60
C GLN A 221 11.54 3.86 -33.13
N LYS A 222 10.62 4.52 -33.85
CA LYS A 222 10.12 5.85 -33.46
C LYS A 222 9.53 5.86 -32.06
N VAL A 223 8.73 4.84 -31.73
CA VAL A 223 8.15 4.71 -30.38
C VAL A 223 9.23 4.52 -29.32
N ALA A 224 10.31 3.79 -29.62
CA ALA A 224 11.42 3.61 -28.70
C ALA A 224 12.20 4.92 -28.45
N GLU A 225 12.37 5.76 -29.47
CA GLU A 225 13.00 7.08 -29.36
C GLU A 225 12.13 8.09 -28.59
N PHE A 226 10.81 8.01 -28.75
CA PHE A 226 9.87 8.88 -28.05
C PHE A 226 9.77 8.60 -26.54
N ILE A 227 10.06 7.37 -26.07
CA ILE A 227 9.96 7.01 -24.65
C ILE A 227 10.80 7.93 -23.73
N PRO A 228 12.13 8.07 -23.95
CA PRO A 228 12.93 8.99 -23.14
C PRO A 228 12.56 10.45 -23.37
N ALA A 229 12.21 10.84 -24.61
CA ALA A 229 11.87 12.23 -24.94
C ALA A 229 10.57 12.71 -24.26
N LEU A 230 9.57 11.84 -24.17
CA LEU A 230 8.26 12.11 -23.57
C LEU A 230 8.20 11.74 -22.08
N ASN A 231 9.29 11.26 -21.50
CA ASN A 231 9.39 10.88 -20.09
C ASN A 231 8.29 9.87 -19.69
N ILE A 232 8.13 8.82 -20.49
CA ILE A 232 7.14 7.76 -20.23
C ILE A 232 7.63 6.89 -19.06
N LYS A 233 6.85 6.86 -17.97
CA LYS A 233 7.25 6.22 -16.70
C LYS A 233 6.49 4.96 -16.36
N HIS A 234 5.36 4.70 -17.04
CA HIS A 234 4.49 3.58 -16.69
C HIS A 234 4.23 2.61 -17.84
N VAL A 235 4.13 1.32 -17.50
CA VAL A 235 3.92 0.23 -18.47
C VAL A 235 2.58 0.34 -19.21
N TRP A 236 1.54 0.86 -18.56
CA TRP A 236 0.20 0.99 -19.15
C TRP A 236 0.10 2.10 -20.20
N GLN A 237 1.13 2.97 -20.31
CA GLN A 237 1.21 4.00 -21.34
C GLN A 237 1.70 3.45 -22.69
N ILE A 238 2.27 2.24 -22.72
CA ILE A 238 2.75 1.59 -23.95
C ILE A 238 1.56 1.29 -24.89
N PRO A 239 1.65 1.64 -26.19
CA PRO A 239 0.65 1.27 -27.18
C PRO A 239 0.37 -0.25 -27.17
N PRO A 240 -0.90 -0.69 -27.08
CA PRO A 240 -1.24 -2.12 -26.99
C PRO A 240 -0.71 -2.97 -28.14
N SER A 241 -0.61 -2.39 -29.34
CA SER A 241 -0.05 -3.05 -30.54
C SER A 241 1.43 -3.40 -30.38
N LEU A 242 2.20 -2.60 -29.65
CA LEU A 242 3.66 -2.71 -29.53
C LEU A 242 4.13 -3.34 -28.21
N ILE A 243 3.19 -3.78 -27.36
CA ILE A 243 3.50 -4.32 -26.04
C ILE A 243 4.32 -5.62 -26.07
N LYS A 244 4.31 -6.32 -27.21
CA LYS A 244 5.10 -7.54 -27.46
C LYS A 244 6.47 -7.26 -28.07
N SER A 245 6.83 -6.01 -28.33
CA SER A 245 8.10 -5.64 -28.96
C SER A 245 9.25 -5.56 -27.96
N GLN A 246 10.33 -6.28 -28.23
CA GLN A 246 11.54 -6.27 -27.38
C GLN A 246 12.22 -4.89 -27.34
N VAL A 247 12.22 -4.17 -28.46
CA VAL A 247 12.89 -2.86 -28.59
C VAL A 247 12.22 -1.81 -27.69
N VAL A 248 10.89 -1.80 -27.67
CA VAL A 248 10.09 -0.89 -26.82
C VAL A 248 10.35 -1.17 -25.34
N TRP A 249 10.43 -2.45 -24.94
CA TRP A 249 10.76 -2.81 -23.56
C TRP A 249 12.20 -2.43 -23.19
N ALA A 250 13.16 -2.58 -24.11
CA ALA A 250 14.54 -2.18 -23.87
C ALA A 250 14.70 -0.67 -23.67
N ALA A 251 13.80 0.15 -24.20
CA ALA A 251 13.75 1.61 -24.03
C ALA A 251 12.99 2.04 -22.77
N ILE A 252 11.91 1.35 -22.38
CA ILE A 252 11.12 1.73 -21.19
C ILE A 252 11.75 1.28 -19.87
N ILE A 253 12.42 0.13 -19.82
CA ILE A 253 12.95 -0.45 -18.57
C ILE A 253 13.79 0.54 -17.74
N PRO A 254 14.70 1.34 -18.33
CA PRO A 254 15.47 2.35 -17.59
C PRO A 254 14.63 3.50 -17.01
N GLN A 255 13.44 3.76 -17.56
CA GLN A 255 12.54 4.85 -17.14
C GLN A 255 11.53 4.41 -16.07
N LEU A 256 11.33 3.09 -15.90
CA LEU A 256 10.37 2.55 -14.95
C LEU A 256 10.81 2.78 -13.51
N SER A 257 9.84 3.03 -12.63
CA SER A 257 10.06 2.93 -11.20
C SER A 257 10.42 1.48 -10.82
N LEU A 258 11.20 1.30 -9.74
CA LEU A 258 11.54 -0.05 -9.25
C LEU A 258 10.28 -0.89 -8.94
N ASN A 259 9.23 -0.26 -8.41
CA ASN A 259 7.95 -0.93 -8.15
C ASN A 259 7.27 -1.42 -9.44
N ASP A 260 7.21 -0.58 -10.47
CA ASP A 260 6.64 -0.96 -11.76
C ASP A 260 7.46 -2.06 -12.43
N LEU A 261 8.80 -1.97 -12.33
CA LEU A 261 9.70 -2.98 -12.86
C LEU A 261 9.46 -4.34 -12.19
N ILE A 262 9.44 -4.39 -10.84
CA ILE A 262 9.17 -5.60 -10.06
C ILE A 262 7.80 -6.19 -10.43
N ALA A 263 6.75 -5.35 -10.53
CA ALA A 263 5.42 -5.79 -10.92
C ALA A 263 5.35 -6.33 -12.35
N SER A 264 6.24 -5.86 -13.24
CA SER A 264 6.30 -6.26 -14.64
C SER A 264 7.11 -7.55 -14.89
N LEU A 265 7.93 -8.01 -13.95
CA LEU A 265 8.80 -9.19 -14.13
C LEU A 265 8.05 -10.46 -14.58
N PRO A 266 6.90 -10.84 -13.99
CA PRO A 266 6.16 -12.02 -14.45
C PRO A 266 5.69 -11.88 -15.90
N LYS A 267 5.33 -10.66 -16.33
CA LYS A 267 4.93 -10.39 -17.71
C LYS A 267 6.12 -10.51 -18.67
N LEU A 268 7.27 -9.96 -18.31
CA LEU A 268 8.52 -10.06 -19.08
C LEU A 268 8.97 -11.52 -19.25
N TYR A 269 8.83 -12.34 -18.21
CA TYR A 269 9.11 -13.77 -18.28
C TYR A 269 8.21 -14.49 -19.30
N ARG A 270 6.89 -14.23 -19.25
CA ARG A 270 5.92 -14.82 -20.19
C ARG A 270 6.18 -14.45 -21.64
N MET A 271 6.70 -13.25 -21.89
CA MET A 271 7.07 -12.81 -23.23
C MET A 271 8.41 -13.41 -23.71
N GLY A 272 9.11 -14.17 -22.85
CA GLY A 272 10.38 -14.81 -23.19
C GLY A 272 11.60 -13.89 -23.08
N PHE A 273 11.45 -12.64 -22.65
CA PHE A 273 12.53 -11.65 -22.60
C PHE A 273 13.59 -11.92 -21.52
N LEU A 274 13.34 -12.88 -20.63
CA LEU A 274 14.21 -13.23 -19.50
C LEU A 274 14.94 -14.58 -19.67
N LYS A 275 14.90 -15.20 -20.86
CA LYS A 275 15.54 -16.51 -21.09
C LYS A 275 17.05 -16.39 -21.36
N SER A 276 17.48 -15.37 -22.10
CA SER A 276 18.87 -14.86 -22.22
C SER A 276 18.83 -13.67 -23.20
N GLY A 277 19.33 -12.50 -22.81
CA GLY A 277 19.33 -11.34 -23.71
C GLY A 277 19.62 -9.98 -23.06
N PRO A 278 19.68 -8.91 -23.86
CA PRO A 278 20.06 -7.57 -23.40
C PRO A 278 19.05 -6.94 -22.42
N ILE A 279 17.80 -7.41 -22.42
CA ILE A 279 16.80 -6.99 -21.43
C ILE A 279 17.12 -7.55 -20.05
N GLN A 280 17.54 -8.82 -19.99
CA GLN A 280 17.87 -9.48 -18.74
C GLN A 280 19.06 -8.80 -18.07
N THR A 281 20.11 -8.48 -18.83
CA THR A 281 21.30 -7.80 -18.31
C THR A 281 20.94 -6.42 -17.75
N LYS A 282 20.19 -5.60 -18.50
CA LYS A 282 19.71 -4.29 -18.01
C LYS A 282 18.93 -4.38 -16.70
N ILE A 283 18.05 -5.38 -16.56
CA ILE A 283 17.27 -5.58 -15.33
C ILE A 283 18.18 -5.98 -14.17
N ILE A 284 19.14 -6.86 -14.41
CA ILE A 284 20.13 -7.26 -13.42
C ILE A 284 20.95 -6.05 -12.97
N ASP A 285 21.39 -5.20 -13.90
CA ASP A 285 22.17 -3.99 -13.60
C ASP A 285 21.37 -3.02 -12.70
N ILE A 286 20.09 -2.81 -13.01
CA ILE A 286 19.18 -1.98 -12.18
C ILE A 286 19.06 -2.55 -10.77
N PHE A 287 18.86 -3.86 -10.62
CA PHE A 287 18.74 -4.50 -9.31
C PHE A 287 20.07 -4.65 -8.56
N CYS A 288 21.21 -4.58 -9.25
CA CYS A 288 22.53 -4.54 -8.62
C CYS A 288 22.92 -3.12 -8.16
N ASN A 289 22.22 -2.08 -8.62
CA ASN A 289 22.51 -0.71 -8.23
C ASN A 289 21.98 -0.39 -6.82
N ASN A 290 22.87 -0.51 -5.83
CA ASN A 290 22.55 -0.26 -4.43
C ASN A 290 22.17 1.20 -4.13
N GLU A 291 22.72 2.17 -4.86
CA GLU A 291 22.45 3.60 -4.66
C GLU A 291 21.04 3.95 -5.13
N ALA A 292 20.64 3.45 -6.30
CA ALA A 292 19.28 3.62 -6.82
C ALA A 292 18.23 3.01 -5.88
N ILE A 293 18.51 1.81 -5.32
CA ILE A 293 17.62 1.16 -4.35
C ILE A 293 17.48 2.01 -3.09
N ARG A 294 18.57 2.59 -2.60
CA ARG A 294 18.52 3.48 -1.42
C ARG A 294 17.77 4.77 -1.70
N ALA A 295 18.03 5.41 -2.83
CA ALA A 295 17.35 6.64 -3.25
C ALA A 295 15.83 6.44 -3.43
N SER A 296 15.39 5.23 -3.79
CA SER A 296 13.97 4.92 -3.99
C SER A 296 13.12 5.01 -2.72
N ASN A 297 13.74 4.89 -1.53
CA ASN A 297 13.05 4.80 -0.23
C ASN A 297 11.95 3.71 -0.18
N LEU A 298 12.05 2.68 -1.02
CA LEU A 298 11.11 1.57 -1.03
C LEU A 298 11.37 0.64 0.16
N HIS A 299 10.28 0.20 0.78
CA HIS A 299 10.32 -0.75 1.89
C HIS A 299 10.66 -2.16 1.34
N PRO A 300 11.49 -2.96 2.04
CA PRO A 300 11.86 -4.32 1.65
C PRO A 300 10.68 -5.25 1.32
N VAL A 301 9.52 -4.99 1.90
CA VAL A 301 8.29 -5.77 1.69
C VAL A 301 7.86 -5.78 0.22
N GLU A 302 8.06 -4.69 -0.52
CA GLU A 302 7.69 -4.60 -1.93
C GLU A 302 8.56 -5.54 -2.78
N PHE A 303 9.87 -5.58 -2.48
CA PHE A 303 10.80 -6.51 -3.10
C PHE A 303 10.47 -7.96 -2.74
N TYR A 304 10.12 -8.23 -1.48
CA TYR A 304 9.79 -9.58 -1.02
C TYR A 304 8.50 -10.11 -1.63
N ILE A 305 7.43 -9.31 -1.63
CA ILE A 305 6.16 -9.66 -2.28
C ILE A 305 6.37 -9.82 -3.79
N GLY A 306 7.17 -8.94 -4.40
CA GLY A 306 7.58 -9.02 -5.80
C GLY A 306 8.31 -10.31 -6.14
N LEU A 307 9.29 -10.69 -5.33
CA LEU A 307 10.06 -11.92 -5.45
C LEU A 307 9.15 -13.15 -5.37
N LYS A 308 8.28 -13.21 -4.37
CA LYS A 308 7.33 -14.33 -4.20
C LYS A 308 6.33 -14.41 -5.34
N ASN A 309 5.85 -13.27 -5.84
CA ASN A 309 5.02 -13.23 -7.04
C ASN A 309 5.79 -13.70 -8.27
N PHE A 310 7.06 -13.36 -8.42
CA PHE A 310 7.87 -13.80 -9.56
C PHE A 310 8.15 -15.31 -9.52
N GLU A 311 8.58 -15.84 -8.36
CA GLU A 311 8.80 -17.26 -8.12
C GLU A 311 7.54 -18.10 -8.41
N LYS A 312 6.34 -17.58 -8.11
CA LYS A 312 5.05 -18.24 -8.34
C LYS A 312 4.39 -17.92 -9.69
N GLY A 313 5.12 -17.27 -10.63
CA GLY A 313 4.64 -17.00 -12.00
C GLY A 313 3.70 -15.79 -12.16
N GLY A 314 3.45 -15.05 -11.08
CA GLY A 314 2.64 -13.84 -11.04
C GLY A 314 1.71 -13.80 -9.84
N LYS A 315 0.89 -12.75 -9.75
CA LYS A 315 -0.15 -12.66 -8.72
C LYS A 315 -1.19 -13.79 -8.93
N PRO A 316 -1.69 -14.41 -7.86
CA PRO A 316 -2.76 -15.40 -7.96
C PRO A 316 -3.99 -14.79 -8.63
N LYS A 317 -4.68 -15.57 -9.46
CA LYS A 317 -5.94 -15.12 -10.06
C LYS A 317 -7.04 -15.01 -8.99
N ASP A 318 -8.03 -14.17 -9.26
CA ASP A 318 -9.20 -14.03 -8.39
C ASP A 318 -9.94 -15.38 -8.29
N PRO A 319 -10.33 -15.87 -7.09
CA PRO A 319 -11.13 -17.07 -6.94
C PRO A 319 -12.40 -17.12 -7.80
N HIS A 320 -13.07 -15.98 -7.99
CA HIS A 320 -14.25 -15.92 -8.86
C HIS A 320 -13.89 -16.12 -10.33
N LEU A 321 -12.75 -15.56 -10.77
CA LEU A 321 -12.25 -15.79 -12.11
C LEU A 321 -11.82 -17.25 -12.30
N ILE A 322 -11.22 -17.87 -11.28
CA ILE A 322 -10.86 -19.29 -11.31
C ILE A 322 -12.12 -20.15 -11.48
N LYS A 323 -13.15 -19.94 -10.63
CA LYS A 323 -14.44 -20.63 -10.75
C LYS A 323 -15.08 -20.45 -12.13
N TYR A 324 -15.03 -19.23 -12.67
CA TYR A 324 -15.52 -18.95 -14.02
C TYR A 324 -14.74 -19.71 -15.11
N LEU A 325 -13.40 -19.71 -15.06
CA LEU A 325 -12.57 -20.46 -16.02
C LEU A 325 -12.80 -21.97 -15.93
N GLU A 326 -12.93 -22.49 -14.70
CA GLU A 326 -13.24 -23.90 -14.44
C GLU A 326 -14.61 -24.29 -15.02
N SER A 327 -15.62 -23.42 -14.86
CA SER A 327 -16.94 -23.62 -15.48
C SER A 327 -16.90 -23.52 -17.01
N LYS A 328 -15.97 -22.75 -17.59
CA LYS A 328 -15.87 -22.58 -19.04
C LYS A 328 -15.18 -23.73 -19.74
N GLU A 329 -14.29 -24.42 -19.05
CA GLU A 329 -13.57 -25.57 -19.59
C GLU A 329 -14.29 -26.90 -19.35
N ASP A 330 -15.49 -26.87 -18.75
CA ASP A 330 -16.27 -28.04 -18.31
C ASP A 330 -15.37 -29.05 -17.60
N VAL A 331 -14.52 -28.56 -16.69
CA VAL A 331 -13.49 -29.37 -16.01
C VAL A 331 -14.12 -30.58 -15.33
N GLU A 332 -15.31 -30.43 -14.76
CA GLU A 332 -16.06 -31.54 -14.14
C GLU A 332 -16.44 -32.62 -15.15
N ALA A 333 -16.87 -32.25 -16.37
CA ALA A 333 -17.19 -33.20 -17.43
C ALA A 333 -15.92 -33.89 -17.97
N LYS A 334 -14.79 -33.19 -18.03
CA LYS A 334 -13.50 -33.76 -18.46
C LYS A 334 -12.89 -34.71 -17.44
N ILE A 335 -13.01 -34.42 -16.14
CA ILE A 335 -12.62 -35.33 -15.06
C ILE A 335 -13.51 -36.58 -15.09
N LEU A 336 -14.80 -36.43 -15.41
CA LEU A 336 -15.72 -37.57 -15.55
C LEU A 336 -15.38 -38.43 -16.78
N ALA A 337 -14.89 -37.82 -17.87
CA ALA A 337 -14.51 -38.50 -19.09
C ALA A 337 -13.12 -39.17 -19.03
N ASP A 338 -12.19 -38.60 -18.27
CA ASP A 338 -10.83 -39.12 -18.06
C ASP A 338 -10.41 -38.93 -16.58
N PRO A 339 -10.39 -40.02 -15.78
CA PRO A 339 -9.97 -39.98 -14.38
C PRO A 339 -8.51 -39.54 -14.16
N GLU A 340 -7.65 -39.64 -15.18
CA GLU A 340 -6.25 -39.17 -15.12
C GLU A 340 -6.09 -37.70 -15.54
N TYR A 341 -7.19 -37.02 -15.92
CA TYR A 341 -7.15 -35.62 -16.35
C TYR A 341 -6.61 -34.71 -15.25
N LYS A 342 -5.41 -34.18 -15.47
CA LYS A 342 -4.81 -33.17 -14.59
C LYS A 342 -5.46 -31.82 -14.83
N LYS A 343 -6.35 -31.43 -13.91
CA LYS A 343 -6.96 -30.09 -13.88
C LYS A 343 -5.87 -29.01 -14.08
N PRO A 344 -6.03 -28.11 -15.07
CA PRO A 344 -5.10 -27.02 -15.26
C PRO A 344 -5.03 -26.18 -13.98
N ASN A 345 -3.83 -25.82 -13.55
CA ASN A 345 -3.69 -24.93 -12.40
C ASN A 345 -4.07 -23.50 -12.81
N PHE A 346 -5.36 -23.16 -12.70
CA PHE A 346 -5.82 -21.80 -12.98
C PHE A 346 -5.42 -20.80 -11.91
N ALA A 347 -5.07 -21.27 -10.70
CA ALA A 347 -4.73 -20.45 -9.55
C ALA A 347 -3.33 -19.84 -9.66
N HIS A 348 -2.36 -20.62 -10.13
CA HIS A 348 -0.97 -20.22 -10.28
C HIS A 348 -0.49 -20.39 -11.71
N GLN A 349 0.26 -19.41 -12.18
CA GLN A 349 0.86 -19.44 -13.51
C GLN A 349 2.21 -20.16 -13.44
N GLU A 350 2.78 -20.55 -14.59
CA GLU A 350 4.06 -21.26 -14.60
C GLU A 350 5.13 -20.49 -13.80
N PRO A 351 5.78 -21.16 -12.81
CA PRO A 351 6.84 -20.55 -12.01
C PRO A 351 7.95 -19.97 -12.89
N ALA A 352 8.40 -18.75 -12.59
CA ALA A 352 9.52 -18.18 -13.31
C ALA A 352 10.81 -18.92 -12.93
N LYS A 353 11.42 -19.63 -13.88
CA LYS A 353 12.70 -20.32 -13.71
C LYS A 353 13.84 -19.46 -14.26
N CYS A 354 14.02 -18.26 -13.71
CA CYS A 354 15.09 -17.33 -14.11
C CYS A 354 16.01 -17.04 -12.92
N THR A 355 16.94 -17.95 -12.63
CA THR A 355 17.87 -17.86 -11.50
C THR A 355 18.66 -16.54 -11.46
N PRO A 356 19.20 -16.01 -12.58
CA PRO A 356 19.96 -14.75 -12.54
C PRO A 356 19.12 -13.56 -12.05
N VAL A 357 17.88 -13.43 -12.51
CA VAL A 357 16.98 -12.33 -12.12
C VAL A 357 16.48 -12.52 -10.69
N ILE A 358 16.20 -13.76 -10.28
CA ILE A 358 15.84 -14.10 -8.89
C ILE A 358 16.97 -13.70 -7.95
N ASN A 359 18.22 -14.06 -8.26
CA ASN A 359 19.38 -13.71 -7.46
C ASN A 359 19.61 -12.19 -7.40
N ALA A 360 19.44 -11.48 -8.53
CA ALA A 360 19.53 -10.03 -8.56
C ALA A 360 18.44 -9.38 -7.69
N LEU A 361 17.20 -9.87 -7.74
CA LEU A 361 16.11 -9.37 -6.91
C LEU A 361 16.30 -9.68 -5.41
N GLN A 362 16.89 -10.84 -5.06
CA GLN A 362 17.28 -11.16 -3.68
C GLN A 362 18.40 -10.25 -3.15
N ARG A 363 19.36 -9.87 -4.01
CA ARG A 363 20.36 -8.84 -3.68
C ARG A 363 19.70 -7.47 -3.49
N ALA A 364 18.79 -7.09 -4.37
CA ALA A 364 18.05 -5.84 -4.24
C ALA A 364 17.23 -5.79 -2.94
N LEU A 365 16.57 -6.88 -2.59
CA LEU A 365 15.89 -7.06 -1.31
C LEU A 365 16.87 -6.86 -0.14
N SER A 366 18.06 -7.50 -0.21
CA SER A 366 19.08 -7.37 0.82
C SER A 366 19.56 -5.92 0.99
N SER A 367 19.74 -5.19 -0.11
CA SER A 367 20.13 -3.79 -0.10
C SER A 367 19.01 -2.87 0.41
N SER A 368 17.75 -3.21 0.12
CA SER A 368 16.58 -2.43 0.54
C SER A 368 16.39 -2.38 2.05
N TYR A 369 16.94 -3.33 2.83
CA TYR A 369 16.92 -3.26 4.29
C TYR A 369 17.62 -2.00 4.83
N GLY A 370 18.52 -1.38 4.06
CA GLY A 370 19.12 -0.09 4.39
C GLY A 370 18.13 1.08 4.40
N ASN A 371 16.93 0.92 3.83
CA ASN A 371 15.88 1.94 3.83
C ASN A 371 15.00 1.88 5.08
N LEU A 372 15.18 0.87 5.94
CA LEU A 372 14.41 0.73 7.16
C LEU A 372 14.85 1.75 8.20
N LYS A 373 13.87 2.45 8.79
CA LYS A 373 14.12 3.39 9.88
C LYS A 373 14.05 2.63 11.22
N PRO A 374 15.04 2.77 12.12
CA PRO A 374 15.01 2.10 13.42
C PRO A 374 13.89 2.66 14.31
N VAL A 375 13.23 1.77 15.05
CA VAL A 375 12.18 2.07 16.04
C VAL A 375 12.79 2.32 17.43
N ASN A 376 13.98 1.76 17.72
CA ASN A 376 14.72 1.92 18.98
C ASN A 376 13.91 1.55 20.24
N LYS A 377 13.23 0.39 20.17
CA LYS A 377 12.44 -0.20 21.27
C LYS A 377 12.90 -1.63 21.53
N ARG A 378 12.68 -2.11 22.75
CA ARG A 378 12.87 -3.53 23.12
C ARG A 378 11.64 -4.30 22.66
N ILE A 379 11.78 -5.08 21.60
CA ILE A 379 10.65 -5.76 20.96
C ILE A 379 10.71 -7.26 21.27
N LEU A 380 9.63 -7.82 21.81
CA LEU A 380 9.41 -9.26 21.84
C LEU A 380 8.49 -9.65 20.68
N VAL A 381 8.96 -10.57 19.83
CA VAL A 381 8.18 -11.13 18.74
C VAL A 381 7.90 -12.60 19.00
N SER A 382 6.62 -12.97 19.00
CA SER A 382 6.15 -14.34 19.21
C SER A 382 5.54 -14.87 17.92
N ILE A 383 6.05 -16.00 17.43
CA ILE A 383 5.66 -16.57 16.13
C ILE A 383 5.00 -17.92 16.36
N ASP A 384 3.81 -18.10 15.79
CA ASP A 384 3.24 -19.43 15.61
C ASP A 384 4.02 -20.19 14.53
N ALA A 385 4.54 -21.36 14.87
CA ALA A 385 5.26 -22.25 13.96
C ALA A 385 4.44 -23.49 13.59
N SER A 386 3.15 -23.53 13.91
CA SER A 386 2.26 -24.63 13.56
C SER A 386 2.15 -24.85 12.05
N GLU A 387 1.84 -26.07 11.62
CA GLU A 387 1.68 -26.41 10.20
C GLU A 387 0.62 -25.56 9.48
N LYS A 388 -0.38 -25.05 10.21
CA LYS A 388 -1.42 -24.16 9.67
C LYS A 388 -0.83 -22.84 9.17
N MET A 389 0.31 -22.39 9.70
CA MET A 389 1.00 -21.19 9.24
C MET A 389 1.56 -21.30 7.81
N ASN A 390 1.52 -22.50 7.19
CA ASN A 390 1.77 -22.66 5.76
C ASN A 390 0.61 -22.15 4.88
N GLU A 391 -0.54 -21.81 5.46
CA GLU A 391 -1.65 -21.17 4.75
C GLU A 391 -1.24 -19.82 4.12
N PRO A 392 -1.81 -19.46 2.97
CA PRO A 392 -1.54 -18.18 2.32
C PRO A 392 -2.06 -17.01 3.16
N CYS A 393 -1.30 -15.91 3.19
CA CYS A 393 -1.75 -14.69 3.81
C CYS A 393 -2.98 -14.10 3.11
N LEU A 394 -3.81 -13.43 3.90
CA LEU A 394 -4.87 -12.60 3.36
C LEU A 394 -4.27 -11.48 2.48
N THR A 395 -4.84 -11.30 1.29
CA THR A 395 -4.46 -10.36 0.21
C THR A 395 -3.17 -10.65 -0.55
N THR A 396 -2.17 -11.25 0.08
CA THR A 396 -0.91 -11.67 -0.57
C THR A 396 -0.78 -13.19 -0.59
N LYS A 397 -1.56 -13.87 -1.44
CA LYS A 397 -1.68 -15.34 -1.38
C LYS A 397 -0.45 -16.14 -1.83
N ASN A 398 0.56 -15.49 -2.41
CA ASN A 398 1.83 -16.14 -2.76
C ASN A 398 2.83 -16.16 -1.60
N VAL A 399 2.47 -15.56 -0.46
CA VAL A 399 3.26 -15.54 0.78
C VAL A 399 2.49 -16.33 1.82
N THR A 400 3.13 -17.27 2.49
CA THR A 400 2.50 -18.00 3.61
C THR A 400 2.52 -17.17 4.90
N CYS A 401 1.65 -17.50 5.85
CA CYS A 401 1.60 -16.80 7.14
C CYS A 401 2.93 -16.91 7.90
N LEU A 402 3.61 -18.08 7.86
CA LEU A 402 4.94 -18.25 8.44
C LEU A 402 5.98 -17.39 7.73
N GLU A 403 5.96 -17.36 6.39
CA GLU A 403 6.86 -16.52 5.60
C GLU A 403 6.68 -15.03 5.92
N ALA A 404 5.44 -14.55 6.07
CA ALA A 404 5.16 -13.18 6.45
C ALA A 404 5.62 -12.87 7.88
N ALA A 405 5.35 -13.75 8.85
CA ALA A 405 5.78 -13.58 10.23
C ALA A 405 7.32 -13.51 10.34
N VAL A 406 8.02 -14.44 9.68
CA VAL A 406 9.48 -14.46 9.60
C VAL A 406 10.01 -13.19 8.92
N PHE A 407 9.39 -12.75 7.83
CA PHE A 407 9.80 -11.55 7.10
C PHE A 407 9.63 -10.26 7.92
N ILE A 408 8.49 -10.09 8.59
CA ILE A 408 8.24 -8.93 9.48
C ILE A 408 9.29 -8.92 10.59
N THR A 409 9.49 -10.05 11.25
CA THR A 409 10.47 -10.19 12.35
C THR A 409 11.89 -9.88 11.89
N TYR A 410 12.28 -10.43 10.73
CA TYR A 410 13.61 -10.20 10.17
C TYR A 410 13.81 -8.74 9.77
N SER A 411 12.78 -8.09 9.23
CA SER A 411 12.82 -6.66 8.90
C SER A 411 13.01 -5.82 10.18
N LEU A 412 12.25 -6.13 11.23
CA LEU A 412 12.40 -5.49 12.54
C LEU A 412 13.81 -5.69 13.12
N PHE A 413 14.40 -6.89 12.97
CA PHE A 413 15.76 -7.19 13.41
C PHE A 413 16.84 -6.46 12.59
N LYS A 414 16.64 -6.30 11.27
CA LYS A 414 17.57 -5.52 10.43
C LYS A 414 17.48 -4.03 10.72
N ALA A 415 16.29 -3.52 11.06
CA ALA A 415 16.09 -2.15 11.50
C ALA A 415 16.57 -1.91 12.95
N ASN A 416 16.34 -2.87 13.84
CA ASN A 416 16.55 -2.75 15.29
C ASN A 416 17.40 -3.92 15.80
N LYS A 417 18.47 -3.62 16.52
CA LYS A 417 19.32 -4.67 17.12
C LYS A 417 18.75 -5.29 18.40
N ILE A 418 17.61 -4.80 18.90
CA ILE A 418 17.02 -5.20 20.19
C ILE A 418 15.68 -5.92 19.96
N VAL A 419 15.74 -7.05 19.27
CA VAL A 419 14.58 -7.91 18.99
C VAL A 419 14.81 -9.29 19.60
N THR A 420 13.91 -9.70 20.48
CA THR A 420 13.85 -11.05 21.04
C THR A 420 12.77 -11.84 20.29
N VAL A 421 13.09 -13.07 19.88
CA VAL A 421 12.15 -13.93 19.17
C VAL A 421 11.87 -15.19 19.97
N VAL A 422 10.59 -15.52 20.07
CA VAL A 422 10.12 -16.77 20.69
C VAL A 422 9.08 -17.44 19.79
N VAL A 423 8.94 -18.75 19.93
CA VAL A 423 7.92 -19.56 19.27
C VAL A 423 6.95 -20.08 20.32
N PHE A 424 5.65 -20.08 20.02
CA PHE A 424 4.62 -20.59 20.93
C PHE A 424 4.78 -22.10 21.16
N ASN A 425 4.71 -22.51 22.43
CA ASN A 425 4.85 -23.91 22.82
C ASN A 425 3.95 -24.24 24.02
N GLY A 426 2.64 -24.09 23.81
CA GLY A 426 1.62 -24.31 24.84
C GLY A 426 1.63 -23.15 25.83
N THR A 427 1.69 -23.47 27.12
CA THR A 427 1.83 -22.47 28.20
C THR A 427 3.26 -21.93 28.30
N ASN A 428 4.22 -22.52 27.58
CA ASN A 428 5.61 -22.08 27.53
C ASN A 428 5.92 -21.43 26.18
N VAL A 429 7.13 -20.87 26.10
CA VAL A 429 7.70 -20.39 24.83
C VAL A 429 9.07 -20.99 24.59
N THR A 430 9.44 -21.13 23.32
CA THR A 430 10.75 -21.59 22.89
C THR A 430 11.53 -20.42 22.30
N PRO A 431 12.58 -19.90 22.96
CA PRO A 431 13.41 -18.83 22.41
C PRO A 431 14.13 -19.27 21.12
N VAL A 432 14.17 -18.37 20.13
CA VAL A 432 14.89 -18.60 18.86
C VAL A 432 16.00 -17.55 18.73
N PRO A 433 17.28 -17.92 18.85
CA PRO A 433 18.38 -16.97 18.84
C PRO A 433 18.59 -16.35 17.45
N LEU A 434 18.66 -15.02 17.41
CA LEU A 434 18.97 -14.22 16.22
C LEU A 434 20.46 -13.86 16.20
N GLU A 435 21.23 -14.57 15.38
CA GLU A 435 22.65 -14.25 15.15
C GLU A 435 22.81 -13.01 14.28
N LYS A 436 23.87 -12.23 14.51
CA LYS A 436 24.13 -10.96 13.80
C LYS A 436 24.10 -11.08 12.27
N ASN A 437 24.62 -12.18 11.73
CA ASN A 437 24.75 -12.42 10.29
C ASN A 437 23.73 -13.43 9.74
N ILE A 438 22.67 -13.74 10.51
CA ILE A 438 21.63 -14.66 10.04
C ILE A 438 20.99 -14.14 8.75
N THR A 439 20.77 -15.06 7.80
CA THR A 439 20.03 -14.80 6.57
C THR A 439 18.53 -15.06 6.79
N LEU A 440 17.67 -14.43 5.99
CA LEU A 440 16.22 -14.64 6.08
C LEU A 440 15.85 -16.13 5.94
N ALA A 441 16.50 -16.84 5.01
CA ALA A 441 16.26 -18.27 4.79
C ALA A 441 16.70 -19.13 5.97
N HIS A 442 17.85 -18.83 6.58
CA HIS A 442 18.30 -19.58 7.76
C HIS A 442 17.41 -19.31 8.97
N PHE A 443 16.97 -18.06 9.15
CA PHE A 443 16.02 -17.70 10.20
C PHE A 443 14.67 -18.42 10.03
N TYR A 444 14.14 -18.47 8.81
CA TYR A 444 12.94 -19.25 8.49
C TYR A 444 13.09 -20.71 8.92
N LYS A 445 14.23 -21.34 8.58
CA LYS A 445 14.52 -22.74 8.96
C LYS A 445 14.54 -22.93 10.49
N LYS A 446 15.22 -22.05 11.23
CA LYS A 446 15.25 -22.10 12.70
C LYS A 446 13.87 -21.99 13.34
N VAL A 447 13.02 -21.09 12.85
CA VAL A 447 11.64 -20.94 13.37
C VAL A 447 10.83 -22.20 13.09
N LYS A 448 10.96 -22.78 11.90
CA LYS A 448 10.25 -24.01 11.52
C LYS A 448 10.69 -25.24 12.33
N GLU A 449 11.97 -25.33 12.66
CA GLU A 449 12.55 -26.44 13.44
C GLU A 449 12.39 -26.26 14.96
N ALA A 450 11.95 -25.09 15.42
CA ALA A 450 11.76 -24.82 16.84
C ALA A 450 10.67 -25.72 17.44
N LYS A 451 10.89 -26.17 18.68
CA LYS A 451 9.89 -26.90 19.45
C LYS A 451 8.65 -26.02 19.64
N HIS A 452 7.52 -26.47 19.12
CA HIS A 452 6.25 -25.76 19.18
C HIS A 452 5.12 -26.72 19.53
N SER A 453 4.04 -26.16 20.04
CA SER A 453 2.78 -26.86 20.30
C SER A 453 1.63 -25.86 20.22
N ALA A 454 0.58 -26.00 21.02
CA ALA A 454 -0.60 -25.14 20.96
C ALA A 454 -0.23 -23.64 21.06
N THR A 455 -0.87 -22.80 20.25
CA THR A 455 -0.68 -21.34 20.26
C THR A 455 -1.53 -20.69 21.35
N ILE A 456 -0.95 -20.42 22.52
CA ILE A 456 -1.60 -19.67 23.61
C ILE A 456 -1.06 -18.24 23.60
N TRP A 457 -1.93 -17.26 23.34
CA TRP A 457 -1.53 -15.86 23.14
C TRP A 457 -1.01 -15.19 24.42
N SER A 458 -1.44 -15.65 25.60
CA SER A 458 -0.96 -15.12 26.89
C SER A 458 0.46 -15.58 27.26
N ALA A 459 0.89 -16.76 26.79
CA ALA A 459 2.13 -17.41 27.24
C ALA A 459 3.41 -16.54 27.07
N PRO A 460 3.64 -15.83 25.95
CA PRO A 460 4.83 -14.98 25.83
C PRO A 460 4.84 -13.76 26.77
N LEU A 461 3.66 -13.26 27.12
CA LEU A 461 3.48 -12.12 28.03
C LEU A 461 3.79 -12.55 29.47
N GLU A 462 3.29 -13.72 29.86
CA GLU A 462 3.55 -14.35 31.16
C GLU A 462 5.02 -14.70 31.31
N TRP A 463 5.60 -15.37 30.32
CA TRP A 463 7.04 -15.69 30.29
C TRP A 463 7.91 -14.44 30.45
N ALA A 464 7.59 -13.35 29.75
CA ALA A 464 8.34 -12.11 29.86
C ALA A 464 8.25 -11.49 31.26
N ALA A 465 7.10 -11.61 31.93
CA ALA A 465 6.90 -11.14 33.30
C ALA A 465 7.68 -12.00 34.31
N GLU A 466 7.66 -13.32 34.16
CA GLU A 466 8.35 -14.29 35.01
C GLU A 466 9.87 -14.13 34.93
N GLU A 467 10.38 -14.00 33.71
CA GLU A 467 11.80 -13.75 33.42
C GLU A 467 12.24 -12.31 33.78
N ARG A 468 11.31 -11.44 34.16
CA ARG A 468 11.53 -10.02 34.46
C ARG A 468 12.28 -9.30 33.32
N LYS A 469 12.00 -9.66 32.07
CA LYS A 469 12.63 -9.04 30.89
C LYS A 469 11.82 -7.82 30.45
N PRO A 470 12.43 -6.63 30.38
CA PRO A 470 11.69 -5.43 30.05
C PRO A 470 11.57 -5.25 28.53
N PHE A 471 10.34 -5.12 28.06
CA PHE A 471 9.95 -4.95 26.66
C PHE A 471 9.02 -3.75 26.54
N ASP A 472 9.20 -2.98 25.47
CA ASP A 472 8.36 -1.82 25.17
C ASP A 472 7.25 -2.19 24.17
N VAL A 473 7.46 -3.24 23.38
CA VAL A 473 6.52 -3.71 22.36
C VAL A 473 6.48 -5.23 22.34
N PHE A 474 5.27 -5.77 22.32
CA PHE A 474 4.98 -7.17 22.03
C PHE A 474 4.33 -7.29 20.65
N ILE A 475 4.79 -8.25 19.85
CA ILE A 475 4.19 -8.58 18.55
C ILE A 475 3.87 -10.07 18.56
N LEU A 476 2.59 -10.41 18.59
CA LEU A 476 2.09 -11.78 18.58
C LEU A 476 1.58 -12.09 17.16
N MET A 477 2.16 -13.10 16.51
CA MET A 477 1.82 -13.45 15.13
C MET A 477 1.36 -14.90 15.06
N GLY A 478 0.15 -15.09 14.54
CA GLY A 478 -0.43 -16.41 14.38
C GLY A 478 -1.72 -16.38 13.58
N LEU A 479 -2.56 -17.39 13.78
CA LEU A 479 -3.86 -17.52 13.13
C LEU A 479 -4.98 -17.45 14.16
N ARG A 480 -6.07 -16.78 13.81
CA ARG A 480 -7.27 -16.75 14.66
C ARG A 480 -7.92 -18.13 14.79
N SER A 481 -7.84 -18.97 13.75
CA SER A 481 -8.36 -20.34 13.77
C SER A 481 -7.73 -21.17 14.89
N ASN A 482 -6.47 -20.92 15.24
CA ASN A 482 -5.82 -21.64 16.34
C ASN A 482 -6.56 -21.42 17.66
N LEU A 483 -7.11 -20.23 17.91
CA LEU A 483 -7.89 -19.98 19.12
C LEU A 483 -9.17 -20.80 19.16
N VAL A 484 -9.82 -21.00 18.01
CA VAL A 484 -11.07 -21.76 17.88
C VAL A 484 -10.82 -23.26 18.09
N ASP A 485 -9.70 -23.75 17.57
CA ASP A 485 -9.35 -25.18 17.60
C ASP A 485 -8.68 -25.62 18.91
N LEU A 486 -8.40 -24.68 19.83
CA LEU A 486 -7.84 -25.01 21.15
C LEU A 486 -8.85 -25.83 21.98
N PRO A 487 -8.38 -26.86 22.71
CA PRO A 487 -9.16 -27.51 23.76
C PRO A 487 -9.77 -26.50 24.73
N LYS A 488 -10.96 -26.81 25.28
CA LYS A 488 -11.71 -25.89 26.15
C LYS A 488 -10.87 -25.43 27.36
N GLU A 489 -10.13 -26.34 27.97
CA GLU A 489 -9.24 -26.09 29.10
C GLU A 489 -8.17 -25.03 28.77
N LEU A 490 -7.53 -25.13 27.60
CA LEU A 490 -6.52 -24.16 27.17
C LEU A 490 -7.13 -22.81 26.78
N ARG A 491 -8.36 -22.80 26.22
CA ARG A 491 -9.08 -21.56 25.92
C ARG A 491 -9.46 -20.77 27.17
N GLU A 492 -9.78 -21.44 28.27
CA GLU A 492 -10.12 -20.78 29.54
C GLU A 492 -8.88 -20.12 30.19
N ILE A 493 -7.68 -20.64 29.91
CA ILE A 493 -6.41 -20.11 30.40
C ILE A 493 -5.89 -18.97 29.52
N ASP A 494 -6.15 -18.99 28.20
CA ASP A 494 -5.62 -17.99 27.26
C ASP A 494 -6.29 -16.61 27.46
N LYS A 495 -5.72 -15.81 28.37
CA LYS A 495 -6.21 -14.48 28.75
C LYS A 495 -5.16 -13.38 28.48
N PRO A 496 -4.78 -13.16 27.21
CA PRO A 496 -3.69 -12.27 26.84
C PRO A 496 -3.88 -10.80 27.24
N LYS A 497 -5.12 -10.27 27.33
CA LYS A 497 -5.35 -8.90 27.85
C LYS A 497 -5.00 -8.79 29.34
N GLU A 498 -5.37 -9.80 30.12
CA GLU A 498 -5.07 -9.87 31.55
C GLU A 498 -3.56 -10.06 31.75
N ALA A 499 -2.95 -10.97 30.99
CA ALA A 499 -1.50 -11.18 31.00
C ALA A 499 -0.72 -9.92 30.60
N PHE A 500 -1.20 -9.18 29.59
CA PHE A 500 -0.59 -7.92 29.16
C PHE A 500 -0.67 -6.84 30.26
N SER A 501 -1.84 -6.70 30.89
CA SER A 501 -2.04 -5.77 32.00
C SER A 501 -1.18 -6.13 33.21
N SER A 502 -1.11 -7.43 33.53
CA SER A 502 -0.26 -8.00 34.59
C SER A 502 1.23 -7.74 34.33
N TYR A 503 1.69 -7.93 33.09
CA TYR A 503 3.07 -7.61 32.68
C TYR A 503 3.40 -6.14 32.94
N MET A 504 2.56 -5.21 32.46
CA MET A 504 2.78 -3.77 32.66
C MET A 504 2.87 -3.39 34.14
N GLN A 505 1.99 -3.96 34.98
CA GLN A 505 1.98 -3.74 36.43
C GLN A 505 3.23 -4.31 37.11
N LYS A 506 3.55 -5.59 36.85
CA LYS A 506 4.71 -6.28 37.45
C LYS A 506 6.03 -5.63 37.07
N MET A 507 6.16 -5.15 35.83
CA MET A 507 7.38 -4.53 35.32
C MET A 507 7.46 -3.02 35.57
N ASN A 508 6.40 -2.40 36.09
CA ASN A 508 6.27 -0.95 36.24
C ASN A 508 6.55 -0.19 34.92
N LEU A 509 5.99 -0.70 33.81
CA LEU A 509 6.13 -0.13 32.46
C LEU A 509 4.75 0.30 31.93
N PRO A 510 4.36 1.57 32.06
CA PRO A 510 3.01 2.02 31.67
C PRO A 510 2.82 2.25 30.17
N TYR A 511 3.89 2.30 29.37
CA TYR A 511 3.86 2.66 27.95
C TYR A 511 4.15 1.49 27.00
N VAL A 512 3.82 0.27 27.42
CA VAL A 512 4.00 -0.93 26.60
C VAL A 512 2.91 -1.00 25.54
N ARG A 513 3.27 -1.43 24.32
CA ARG A 513 2.34 -1.70 23.22
C ARG A 513 2.26 -3.18 22.87
N LEU A 514 1.10 -3.59 22.39
CA LEU A 514 0.83 -4.93 21.90
C LEU A 514 0.29 -4.89 20.47
N VAL A 515 0.89 -5.66 19.58
CA VAL A 515 0.42 -5.87 18.21
C VAL A 515 0.03 -7.33 18.05
N VAL A 516 -1.18 -7.57 17.55
CA VAL A 516 -1.74 -8.91 17.32
C VAL A 516 -1.97 -9.08 15.83
N CYS A 517 -1.11 -9.84 15.17
CA CYS A 517 -1.20 -10.13 13.74
C CYS A 517 -1.90 -11.46 13.51
N SER A 518 -3.10 -11.41 12.93
CA SER A 518 -3.81 -12.57 12.39
C SER A 518 -3.72 -12.57 10.87
N LEU A 519 -2.84 -13.40 10.33
CA LEU A 519 -2.32 -13.23 8.96
C LEU A 519 -3.22 -13.83 7.85
N SER A 520 -4.23 -14.62 8.16
CA SER A 520 -5.11 -15.27 7.17
C SER A 520 -6.57 -14.80 7.19
N VAL A 521 -6.99 -14.00 8.18
CA VAL A 521 -8.41 -13.64 8.41
C VAL A 521 -8.69 -12.16 8.17
N HIS A 522 -9.96 -11.86 7.87
CA HIS A 522 -10.45 -10.50 7.62
C HIS A 522 -10.90 -9.74 8.88
N ASN A 523 -11.06 -10.44 10.02
CA ASN A 523 -11.54 -9.82 11.24
C ASN A 523 -10.85 -10.37 12.50
N THR A 524 -10.55 -9.44 13.39
CA THR A 524 -10.07 -9.65 14.75
C THR A 524 -10.61 -8.49 15.59
N TYR A 525 -10.87 -8.75 16.86
CA TYR A 525 -11.37 -7.75 17.80
C TYR A 525 -10.65 -7.92 19.13
N PHE A 526 -9.32 -8.01 19.06
CA PHE A 526 -8.51 -8.22 20.24
C PHE A 526 -8.25 -6.89 20.96
N SER A 527 -8.00 -5.82 20.22
CA SER A 527 -7.79 -4.48 20.73
C SER A 527 -8.97 -3.91 21.54
N ASP A 528 -10.21 -4.18 21.12
CA ASP A 528 -11.44 -3.78 21.83
C ASP A 528 -11.44 -2.30 22.27
N GLY A 529 -10.92 -1.43 21.41
CA GLY A 529 -10.84 0.01 21.64
C GLY A 529 -9.64 0.49 22.47
N ALA A 530 -8.79 -0.39 22.99
CA ALA A 530 -7.58 -0.01 23.73
C ALA A 530 -6.63 0.88 22.90
N THR A 531 -5.95 1.82 23.56
CA THR A 531 -5.00 2.75 22.91
C THR A 531 -3.67 2.10 22.56
N ASN A 532 -3.25 1.14 23.37
CA ASN A 532 -1.95 0.49 23.32
C ASN A 532 -1.98 -0.92 22.72
N ILE A 533 -3.11 -1.34 22.15
CA ILE A 533 -3.25 -2.62 21.44
C ILE A 533 -3.68 -2.38 20.00
N LEU A 534 -3.00 -3.00 19.04
CA LEU A 534 -3.30 -2.92 17.60
C LEU A 534 -3.53 -4.32 17.03
N ASP A 535 -4.63 -4.47 16.30
CA ASP A 535 -4.93 -5.68 15.56
C ASP A 535 -4.55 -5.52 14.09
N ILE A 536 -3.90 -6.54 13.51
CA ILE A 536 -3.54 -6.58 12.10
C ILE A 536 -4.14 -7.83 11.46
N CYS A 537 -4.92 -7.63 10.40
CA CYS A 537 -5.58 -8.66 9.62
C CYS A 537 -4.91 -8.79 8.25
N GLY A 538 -4.22 -9.90 8.02
CA GLY A 538 -3.54 -10.21 6.77
C GLY A 538 -2.16 -9.60 6.60
N PHE A 539 -1.65 -9.65 5.37
CA PHE A 539 -0.32 -9.17 5.02
C PHE A 539 -0.31 -8.49 3.65
N ASP A 540 0.17 -7.25 3.60
CA ASP A 540 0.43 -6.50 2.37
C ASP A 540 1.64 -5.57 2.57
N LYS A 541 1.92 -4.74 1.56
CA LYS A 541 3.00 -3.77 1.58
C LYS A 541 2.92 -2.73 2.70
N ASN A 542 1.75 -2.52 3.30
CA ASN A 542 1.53 -1.49 4.30
C ASN A 542 1.76 -2.00 5.72
N VAL A 543 1.58 -3.30 5.96
CA VAL A 543 1.64 -3.91 7.30
C VAL A 543 2.92 -3.56 8.07
N PRO A 544 4.14 -3.73 7.52
CA PRO A 544 5.35 -3.43 8.29
C PRO A 544 5.45 -1.96 8.73
N ASN A 545 5.09 -1.04 7.85
CA ASN A 545 5.09 0.38 8.16
C ASN A 545 4.02 0.74 9.22
N ILE A 546 2.87 0.07 9.21
CA ILE A 546 1.84 0.25 10.25
C ILE A 546 2.33 -0.25 11.62
N ILE A 547 3.04 -1.37 11.65
CA ILE A 547 3.69 -1.87 12.87
C ILE A 547 4.69 -0.83 13.38
N ASP A 548 5.58 -0.35 12.52
CA ASP A 548 6.62 0.62 12.90
C ASP A 548 6.02 1.93 13.45
N THR A 549 4.98 2.43 12.81
CA THR A 549 4.31 3.69 13.18
C THR A 549 3.55 3.59 14.49
N PHE A 550 2.90 2.45 14.72
CA PHE A 550 2.29 2.15 16.02
C PHE A 550 3.35 2.03 17.12
N CYS A 551 4.45 1.33 16.85
CA CYS A 551 5.56 1.22 17.80
C CYS A 551 6.16 2.59 18.18
N ARG A 552 6.17 3.54 17.23
CA ARG A 552 6.63 4.93 17.40
C ARG A 552 5.62 5.86 18.07
N ASN A 553 4.42 5.40 18.42
CA ASN A 553 3.34 6.23 19.00
C ASN A 553 2.79 7.32 18.07
N LEU A 554 2.70 7.06 16.76
CA LEU A 554 2.15 8.06 15.84
C LEU A 554 0.62 8.16 15.88
N PHE A 555 -0.07 7.08 16.31
CA PHE A 555 -1.53 7.03 16.44
C PHE A 555 -1.99 6.06 17.54
#